data_AF-A0A534IMN2-F1
#
_entry.id   AF-A0A534IMN2-F1
#
_cell.length_a   1.000
_cell.length_b   1.000
_cell.length_c   1.000
_cell.angle_alpha   90.00
_cell.angle_beta   90.00
_cell.angle_gamma   90.00
#
_symmetry.space_group_name_H-M   'P 1'
#
loop_
_entity.id
_entity.type
_entity.pdbx_description
1 polymer ?
#
loop_
_entity_poly.entity_id
_entity_poly.type
_entity_poly.pdbx_seq_one_letter_code
_entity_poly.pdbx_strand_id
1 'polypeptide(L)'
;EAELGGTDTAATPRLTELIRSFDKPNRRMLLVLDEAQVLAESAHTDLAHSLRASLDGRKQNIKVIFAGSSEATLRRMFGRSTEPFYNWAPLEPFELLGEDFVRAMVAKVNRLSKYPLAQKDAFAAFEALKRTPEFFRRYLNRYLTYADLGSKAALLDTETHVFNDANFVNTWHRLLPADRELLRLIVSGVTDLFSEPSRRRLGAALGLDEAVAKNVPQQSLRRLQDADLVLRMDYGDYRVQDDAFAEWLRNRELED
;
A
#
# COMPACT_ATOMS: atom_id res chain seq x y z
N GLU A 1 17.56 -14.68 30.78
CA GLU A 1 16.16 -14.38 30.41
C GLU A 1 15.96 -12.89 30.58
N ALA A 2 15.98 -12.14 29.49
CA ALA A 2 15.83 -10.68 29.53
C ALA A 2 14.99 -10.23 28.33
N GLU A 3 13.88 -9.60 28.67
CA GLU A 3 13.27 -8.46 27.98
C GLU A 3 12.71 -8.69 26.57
N LEU A 4 11.47 -9.19 26.54
CA LEU A 4 10.49 -8.87 25.49
C LEU A 4 9.33 -8.13 26.16
N GLY A 5 9.42 -6.79 26.24
CA GLY A 5 8.35 -5.97 26.82
C GLY A 5 8.53 -4.44 26.76
N GLY A 6 9.56 -3.92 26.08
CA GLY A 6 9.98 -2.52 26.25
C GLY A 6 9.80 -1.58 25.05
N THR A 7 9.27 -2.01 23.90
CA THR A 7 9.32 -1.17 22.68
C THR A 7 8.20 -0.12 22.59
N ASP A 8 7.01 -0.39 23.12
CA ASP A 8 5.86 0.52 22.95
C ASP A 8 5.91 1.76 23.86
N THR A 9 6.42 1.61 25.08
CA THR A 9 6.52 2.71 26.05
C THR A 9 7.59 3.74 25.69
N ALA A 10 8.59 3.36 24.89
CA ALA A 10 9.67 4.27 24.46
C ALA A 10 9.35 5.08 23.19
N ALA A 11 8.40 4.63 22.36
CA ALA A 11 8.01 5.32 21.12
C ALA A 11 7.16 6.57 21.40
N THR A 12 6.25 6.47 22.37
CA THR A 12 5.28 7.51 22.75
C THR A 12 5.91 8.83 23.24
N PRO A 13 6.94 8.81 24.13
CA PRO A 13 7.67 10.03 24.51
C PRO A 13 8.39 10.68 23.33
N ARG A 14 8.98 9.86 22.44
CA ARG A 14 9.75 10.35 21.28
C ARG A 14 8.86 11.04 20.24
N LEU A 15 7.66 10.53 20.00
CA LEU A 15 6.71 11.18 19.09
C LEU A 15 6.25 12.53 19.62
N THR A 16 6.00 12.62 20.93
CA THR A 16 5.63 13.88 21.60
C THR A 16 6.74 14.93 21.48
N GLU A 17 7.99 14.54 21.70
CA GLU A 17 9.16 15.40 21.54
C GLU A 17 9.36 15.85 20.09
N LEU A 18 9.16 14.93 19.14
CA LEU A 18 9.23 15.22 17.70
C LEU A 18 8.19 16.29 17.32
N ILE A 19 6.92 16.09 17.68
CA ILE A 19 5.83 17.04 17.40
C ILE A 19 6.13 18.40 18.05
N ARG A 20 6.66 18.41 19.27
CA ARG A 20 7.07 19.63 19.98
C ARG A 20 8.19 20.38 19.24
N SER A 21 9.15 19.67 18.66
CA SER A 21 10.26 20.29 17.92
C SER A 21 9.80 21.09 16.68
N PHE A 22 8.61 20.78 16.17
CA PHE A 22 8.00 21.44 15.03
C PHE A 22 7.04 22.58 15.40
N ASP A 23 6.70 22.72 16.68
CA ASP A 23 5.87 23.80 17.20
C ASP A 23 6.69 25.08 17.39
N LYS A 24 7.06 25.71 16.26
CA LYS A 24 7.88 26.93 16.24
C LYS A 24 7.04 28.17 15.95
N PRO A 25 7.27 29.29 16.65
CA PRO A 25 6.61 30.55 16.32
C PRO A 25 6.88 30.93 14.85
N ASN A 26 5.84 31.38 14.15
CA ASN A 26 5.84 31.75 12.73
C ASN A 26 6.04 30.61 11.71
N ARG A 27 5.96 29.34 12.13
CA ARG A 27 6.02 28.21 11.18
C ARG A 27 4.78 27.32 11.32
N ARG A 28 4.01 27.23 10.24
CA ARG A 28 2.89 26.29 10.14
C ARG A 28 3.39 24.93 9.65
N MET A 29 2.94 23.87 10.28
CA MET A 29 3.15 22.48 9.88
C MET A 29 1.83 21.88 9.41
N LEU A 30 1.89 21.15 8.30
CA LEU A 30 0.85 20.22 7.89
C LEU A 30 1.37 18.80 8.15
N LEU A 31 0.67 18.06 9.01
CA LEU A 31 0.92 16.65 9.26
C LEU A 31 -0.14 15.84 8.49
N VAL A 32 0.32 14.96 7.60
CA VAL A 32 -0.56 14.04 6.88
C VAL A 32 -0.30 12.65 7.43
N LEU A 33 -1.35 12.02 7.96
CA LEU A 33 -1.32 10.65 8.47
C LEU A 33 -2.12 9.80 7.50
N ASP A 34 -1.41 9.06 6.67
CA ASP A 34 -2.01 8.10 5.73
C ASP A 34 -2.30 6.78 6.46
N GLU A 35 -3.36 6.09 6.05
CA GLU A 35 -3.91 4.92 6.73
C GLU A 35 -4.12 5.11 8.24
N ALA A 36 -4.63 6.28 8.61
CA ALA A 36 -4.87 6.69 9.99
C ALA A 36 -5.78 5.73 10.76
N GLN A 37 -6.59 4.93 10.08
CA GLN A 37 -7.44 3.94 10.73
C GLN A 37 -6.66 2.86 11.50
N VAL A 38 -5.37 2.66 11.20
CA VAL A 38 -4.48 1.80 12.00
C VAL A 38 -4.45 2.28 13.46
N LEU A 39 -4.54 3.60 13.71
CA LEU A 39 -4.59 4.16 15.07
C LEU A 39 -5.88 3.83 15.84
N ALA A 40 -6.92 3.32 15.16
CA ALA A 40 -8.16 2.89 15.79
C ALA A 40 -8.11 1.44 16.30
N GLU A 41 -7.03 0.72 16.02
CA GLU A 41 -6.82 -0.64 16.51
C GLU A 41 -6.46 -0.61 18.00
N SER A 42 -6.95 -1.60 18.76
CA SER A 42 -6.74 -1.65 20.21
C SER A 42 -5.26 -1.68 20.60
N ALA A 43 -4.41 -2.25 19.74
CA ALA A 43 -2.97 -2.31 19.91
C ALA A 43 -2.30 -0.92 19.94
N HIS A 44 -2.92 0.09 19.32
CA HIS A 44 -2.34 1.43 19.17
C HIS A 44 -3.06 2.49 20.01
N THR A 45 -3.88 2.07 20.97
CA THR A 45 -4.69 2.98 21.83
C THR A 45 -3.82 3.99 22.58
N ASP A 46 -2.73 3.56 23.20
CA ASP A 46 -1.83 4.44 23.97
C ASP A 46 -1.12 5.45 23.07
N LEU A 47 -0.67 5.01 21.89
CA LEU A 47 -0.06 5.86 20.88
C LEU A 47 -1.06 6.91 20.39
N ALA A 48 -2.30 6.51 20.09
CA ALA A 48 -3.37 7.38 19.64
C ALA A 48 -3.73 8.43 20.70
N HIS A 49 -3.82 8.05 21.98
CA HIS A 49 -4.04 8.99 23.09
C HIS A 49 -2.91 10.00 23.24
N SER A 50 -1.65 9.55 23.20
CA SER A 50 -0.51 10.45 23.31
C SER A 50 -0.39 11.39 22.11
N LEU A 51 -0.63 10.88 20.90
CA LEU A 51 -0.67 11.67 19.68
C LEU A 51 -1.76 12.74 19.78
N ARG A 52 -2.98 12.38 20.20
CA ARG A 52 -4.08 13.33 20.41
C ARG A 52 -3.69 14.42 21.41
N ALA A 53 -3.15 14.04 22.57
CA ALA A 53 -2.71 14.99 23.61
C ALA A 53 -1.60 15.93 23.10
N SER A 54 -0.65 15.41 22.32
CA SER A 54 0.43 16.19 21.72
C SER A 54 -0.07 17.20 20.69
N LEU A 55 -1.09 16.85 19.92
CA LEU A 55 -1.67 17.71 18.89
C LEU A 55 -2.66 18.74 19.47
N ASP A 56 -3.38 18.40 20.54
CA ASP A 56 -4.43 19.25 21.10
C ASP A 56 -3.91 20.64 21.54
N GLY A 57 -2.72 20.69 22.15
CA GLY A 57 -2.09 21.95 22.55
C GLY A 57 -1.53 22.80 21.41
N ARG A 58 -1.56 22.30 20.16
CA ARG A 58 -0.74 22.84 19.04
C ARG A 58 -1.54 23.15 17.78
N LYS A 59 -2.87 23.16 17.87
CA LYS A 59 -3.79 23.37 16.73
C LYS A 59 -3.57 24.68 15.96
N GLN A 60 -2.91 25.67 16.57
CA GLN A 60 -2.59 26.94 15.92
C GLN A 60 -1.50 26.78 14.85
N ASN A 61 -0.42 26.06 15.19
CA ASN A 61 0.75 25.91 14.32
C ASN A 61 0.73 24.59 13.53
N ILE A 62 0.11 23.54 14.07
CA ILE A 62 0.06 22.21 13.47
C ILE A 62 -1.36 21.94 12.99
N LYS A 63 -1.51 21.73 11.68
CA LYS A 63 -2.72 21.26 11.02
C LYS A 63 -2.54 19.80 10.65
N VAL A 64 -3.58 18.99 10.78
CA VAL A 64 -3.50 17.54 10.57
C VAL A 64 -4.56 17.12 9.58
N ILE A 65 -4.17 16.28 8.62
CA ILE A 65 -5.06 15.56 7.72
C ILE A 65 -4.90 14.07 8.01
N PHE A 66 -6.01 13.39 8.28
CA PHE A 66 -6.06 11.94 8.36
C PHE A 66 -6.64 11.41 7.07
N ALA A 67 -5.90 10.53 6.39
CA ALA A 67 -6.36 9.78 5.24
C ALA A 67 -6.47 8.31 5.63
N GLY A 68 -7.32 7.57 4.92
CA GLY A 68 -7.49 6.15 5.18
C GLY A 68 -8.42 5.50 4.19
N SER A 69 -8.13 4.25 3.86
CA SER A 69 -8.90 3.44 2.92
C SER A 69 -10.25 2.95 3.48
N SER A 70 -10.38 2.85 4.81
CA SER A 70 -11.62 2.40 5.47
C SER A 70 -12.41 3.57 6.07
N GLU A 71 -13.43 4.03 5.35
CA GLU A 71 -14.38 5.04 5.85
C GLU A 71 -15.05 4.61 7.16
N ALA A 72 -15.47 3.34 7.26
CA ALA A 72 -16.15 2.82 8.45
C ALA A 72 -15.25 2.88 9.70
N THR A 73 -13.97 2.53 9.55
CA THR A 73 -13.01 2.56 10.66
C THR A 73 -12.67 4.00 11.06
N LEU A 74 -12.49 4.91 10.09
CA LEU A 74 -12.31 6.33 10.38
C LEU A 74 -13.54 6.94 11.07
N ARG A 75 -14.77 6.63 10.60
CA ARG A 75 -16.02 7.05 11.27
C ARG A 75 -16.07 6.61 12.72
N ARG A 76 -15.65 5.38 13.01
CA ARG A 76 -15.56 4.87 14.37
C ARG A 76 -14.55 5.67 15.20
N MET A 77 -13.33 5.85 14.68
CA MET A 77 -12.22 6.54 15.34
C MET A 77 -12.56 7.97 15.76
N PHE A 78 -13.31 8.71 14.94
CA PHE A 78 -13.71 10.10 15.24
C PHE A 78 -15.09 10.23 15.88
N GLY A 79 -15.97 9.22 15.75
CA GLY A 79 -17.39 9.32 16.14
C GLY A 79 -17.76 8.67 17.48
N ARG A 80 -16.88 7.88 18.10
CA ARG A 80 -17.16 7.24 19.40
C ARG A 80 -16.47 7.96 20.55
N SER A 81 -17.20 8.23 21.62
CA SER A 81 -16.69 8.91 22.81
C SER A 81 -15.56 8.18 23.53
N THR A 82 -15.45 6.86 23.33
CA THR A 82 -14.40 6.01 23.90
C THR A 82 -13.11 6.05 23.10
N GLU A 83 -13.12 6.55 21.86
CA GLU A 83 -11.96 6.52 20.97
C GLU A 83 -11.08 7.77 21.18
N PRO A 84 -9.74 7.64 21.08
CA PRO A 84 -8.80 8.72 21.37
C PRO A 84 -9.03 9.98 20.53
N PHE A 85 -9.54 9.88 19.31
CA PHE A 85 -9.77 11.02 18.41
C PHE A 85 -11.22 11.47 18.33
N TYR A 86 -12.04 11.14 19.33
CA TYR A 86 -13.43 11.59 19.37
C TYR A 86 -13.58 13.10 19.14
N ASN A 87 -14.42 13.47 18.17
CA ASN A 87 -14.71 14.84 17.73
C ASN A 87 -13.48 15.71 17.42
N TRP A 88 -12.35 15.09 17.03
CA TRP A 88 -11.12 15.83 16.80
C TRP A 88 -11.07 16.49 15.42
N ALA A 89 -11.60 15.82 14.40
CA ALA A 89 -11.70 16.33 13.03
C ALA A 89 -13.06 16.00 12.42
N PRO A 90 -13.60 16.87 11.54
CA PRO A 90 -14.73 16.50 10.70
C PRO A 90 -14.30 15.39 9.73
N LEU A 91 -15.21 14.46 9.46
CA LEU A 91 -15.01 13.47 8.41
C LEU A 91 -15.61 14.00 7.11
N GLU A 92 -14.74 14.29 6.16
CA GLU A 92 -15.13 14.67 4.80
C GLU A 92 -14.97 13.45 3.88
N PRO A 93 -16.04 12.95 3.24
CA PRO A 93 -15.91 11.86 2.27
C PRO A 93 -15.13 12.35 1.05
N PHE A 94 -14.23 11.52 0.55
CA PHE A 94 -13.55 11.81 -0.70
C PHE A 94 -14.36 11.24 -1.87
N GLU A 95 -14.93 12.12 -2.69
CA GLU A 95 -15.73 11.70 -3.84
C GLU A 95 -14.90 10.91 -4.84
N LEU A 96 -15.51 9.89 -5.45
CA LEU A 96 -14.86 9.13 -6.51
C LEU A 96 -14.54 10.05 -7.69
N LEU A 97 -13.31 9.93 -8.20
CA LEU A 97 -12.87 10.69 -9.35
C LEU A 97 -13.65 10.25 -10.59
N GLY A 98 -14.48 11.15 -11.10
CA GLY A 98 -15.35 10.90 -12.24
C GLY A 98 -14.91 11.64 -13.49
N GLU A 99 -15.89 12.17 -14.22
CA GLU A 99 -15.63 12.74 -15.53
C GLU A 99 -14.73 13.98 -15.52
N ASP A 100 -14.82 14.81 -14.47
CA ASP A 100 -14.01 16.02 -14.33
C ASP A 100 -12.53 15.70 -14.19
N PHE A 101 -12.21 14.60 -13.51
CA PHE A 101 -10.85 14.08 -13.44
C PHE A 101 -10.33 13.71 -14.84
N VAL A 102 -11.13 12.97 -15.63
CA VAL A 102 -10.75 12.61 -17.00
C VAL A 102 -10.56 13.86 -17.86
N ARG A 103 -11.48 14.84 -17.81
CA ARG A 103 -11.36 16.12 -18.52
C ARG A 103 -10.08 16.87 -18.16
N ALA A 104 -9.79 17.00 -16.86
CA ALA A 104 -8.60 17.69 -16.38
C ALA A 104 -7.30 17.01 -16.86
N MET A 105 -7.26 15.68 -16.83
CA MET A 105 -6.11 14.90 -17.26
C MET A 105 -5.90 14.96 -18.78
N VAL A 106 -6.97 14.86 -19.57
CA VAL A 106 -6.90 15.03 -21.04
C VAL A 106 -6.43 16.44 -21.41
N ALA A 107 -6.92 17.47 -20.72
CA ALA A 107 -6.44 18.85 -20.91
C ALA A 107 -4.94 19.00 -20.60
N LYS A 108 -4.41 18.24 -19.64
CA LYS A 108 -2.97 18.20 -19.36
C LYS A 108 -2.21 17.48 -20.47
N VAL A 109 -2.67 16.32 -20.92
CA VAL A 109 -2.09 15.56 -22.04
C VAL A 109 -2.03 16.41 -23.31
N ASN A 110 -3.12 17.09 -23.67
CA ASN A 110 -3.22 17.87 -24.90
C ASN A 110 -2.39 19.16 -24.87
N ARG A 111 -1.95 19.62 -23.69
CA ARG A 111 -0.97 20.70 -23.57
C ARG A 111 0.48 20.23 -23.76
N LEU A 112 0.76 18.97 -23.45
CA LEU A 112 2.12 18.40 -23.48
C LEU A 112 2.42 17.66 -24.79
N SER A 113 1.39 17.11 -25.43
CA SER A 113 1.51 16.27 -26.61
C SER A 113 1.23 17.04 -27.90
N LYS A 114 1.95 16.68 -28.97
CA LYS A 114 1.61 17.09 -30.35
C LYS A 114 0.44 16.30 -30.94
N TYR A 115 0.11 15.16 -30.32
CA TYR A 115 -1.03 14.31 -30.67
C TYR A 115 -2.13 14.50 -29.62
N PRO A 116 -3.24 15.18 -29.96
CA PRO A 116 -4.31 15.40 -29.01
C PRO A 116 -5.10 14.10 -28.76
N LEU A 117 -5.30 13.78 -27.48
CA LEU A 117 -6.21 12.73 -27.05
C LEU A 117 -7.65 13.24 -27.11
N ALA A 118 -8.49 12.52 -27.86
CA ALA A 118 -9.91 12.80 -27.93
C ALA A 118 -10.59 12.49 -26.59
N GLN A 119 -11.42 13.42 -26.13
CA GLN A 119 -12.14 13.29 -24.85
C GLN A 119 -13.01 12.02 -24.81
N LYS A 120 -13.65 11.67 -25.93
CA LYS A 120 -14.46 10.45 -26.08
C LYS A 120 -13.64 9.18 -25.84
N ASP A 121 -12.44 9.11 -26.42
CA ASP A 121 -11.56 7.94 -26.29
C ASP A 121 -11.03 7.81 -24.85
N ALA A 122 -10.71 8.94 -24.22
CA ALA A 122 -10.30 8.99 -22.83
C ALA A 122 -11.40 8.50 -21.88
N PHE A 123 -12.65 8.91 -22.11
CA PHE A 123 -13.78 8.40 -21.32
C PHE A 123 -14.00 6.91 -21.56
N ALA A 124 -13.96 6.45 -22.81
CA ALA A 124 -14.10 5.02 -23.11
C ALA A 124 -12.99 4.19 -22.44
N ALA A 125 -11.75 4.68 -22.45
CA ALA A 125 -10.63 4.05 -21.75
C ALA A 125 -10.86 4.05 -20.22
N PHE A 126 -11.36 5.14 -19.64
CA PHE A 126 -11.65 5.20 -18.21
C PHE A 126 -12.73 4.19 -17.79
N GLU A 127 -13.79 4.05 -18.58
CA GLU A 127 -14.83 3.03 -18.37
C GLU A 127 -14.29 1.60 -18.53
N ALA A 128 -13.50 1.35 -19.57
CA ALA A 128 -12.89 0.04 -19.83
C ALA A 128 -11.98 -0.38 -18.66
N LEU A 129 -11.23 0.58 -18.10
CA LEU A 129 -10.36 0.42 -16.93
C LEU A 129 -11.11 0.54 -15.60
N LYS A 130 -12.43 0.27 -15.59
CA LYS A 130 -13.29 0.19 -14.41
C LYS A 130 -13.33 1.45 -13.54
N ARG A 131 -13.12 2.62 -14.16
CA ARG A 131 -13.06 3.92 -13.49
C ARG A 131 -12.00 4.00 -12.40
N THR A 132 -10.92 3.23 -12.52
CA THR A 132 -9.80 3.28 -11.58
C THR A 132 -8.82 4.39 -11.98
N PRO A 133 -8.64 5.46 -11.19
CA PRO A 133 -7.79 6.60 -11.57
C PRO A 133 -6.34 6.21 -11.82
N GLU A 134 -5.87 5.20 -11.08
CA GLU A 134 -4.52 4.67 -11.16
C GLU A 134 -4.28 3.98 -12.52
N PHE A 135 -5.17 3.08 -12.94
CA PHE A 135 -5.11 2.44 -14.26
C PHE A 135 -5.27 3.46 -15.39
N PHE A 136 -6.15 4.43 -15.24
CA PHE A 136 -6.30 5.51 -16.21
C PHE A 136 -5.03 6.33 -16.38
N ARG A 137 -4.31 6.62 -15.28
CA ARG A 137 -3.02 7.29 -15.34
C ARG A 137 -1.98 6.44 -16.08
N ARG A 138 -1.98 5.11 -15.89
CA ARG A 138 -1.11 4.19 -16.66
C ARG A 138 -1.42 4.26 -18.16
N TYR A 139 -2.71 4.26 -18.51
CA TYR A 139 -3.17 4.48 -19.88
C TYR A 139 -2.67 5.80 -20.49
N LEU A 140 -2.79 6.91 -19.77
CA LEU A 140 -2.32 8.21 -20.27
C LEU A 140 -0.81 8.26 -20.43
N ASN A 141 -0.05 7.64 -19.51
CA ASN A 141 1.40 7.54 -19.64
C ASN A 141 1.80 6.72 -20.87
N ARG A 142 1.10 5.60 -21.12
CA ARG A 142 1.30 4.79 -22.33
C ARG A 142 0.99 5.59 -23.59
N TYR A 143 -0.13 6.30 -23.61
CA TYR A 143 -0.51 7.17 -24.73
C TYR A 143 0.51 8.28 -24.99
N LEU A 144 1.00 8.98 -23.95
CA LEU A 144 2.01 10.02 -24.09
C LEU A 144 3.36 9.48 -24.62
N THR A 145 3.72 8.26 -24.23
CA THR A 145 4.99 7.63 -24.63
C THR A 145 4.96 7.15 -26.07
N TYR A 146 3.81 6.65 -26.55
CA TYR A 146 3.64 6.05 -27.88
C TYR A 146 2.44 6.67 -28.62
N ALA A 147 2.42 8.00 -28.67
CA ALA A 147 1.25 8.75 -29.11
C ALA A 147 0.89 8.54 -30.59
N ASP A 148 1.88 8.16 -31.40
CA ASP A 148 1.74 7.78 -32.81
C ASP A 148 0.95 6.48 -33.02
N LEU A 149 0.95 5.57 -32.03
CA LEU A 149 0.15 4.34 -32.06
C LEU A 149 -1.33 4.57 -31.74
N GLY A 150 -1.65 5.73 -31.15
CA GLY A 150 -3.02 6.17 -30.89
C GLY A 150 -3.65 5.62 -29.60
N SER A 151 -4.85 6.13 -29.30
CA SER A 151 -5.58 5.91 -28.05
C SER A 151 -5.97 4.44 -27.82
N LYS A 152 -6.39 3.73 -28.88
CA LYS A 152 -6.81 2.33 -28.78
C LYS A 152 -5.65 1.39 -28.47
N ALA A 153 -4.48 1.62 -29.07
CA ALA A 153 -3.29 0.82 -28.81
C ALA A 153 -2.81 1.00 -27.36
N ALA A 154 -2.83 2.23 -26.86
CA ALA A 154 -2.53 2.51 -25.46
C ALA A 154 -3.52 1.82 -24.51
N LEU A 155 -4.81 1.77 -24.86
CA LEU A 155 -5.82 1.07 -24.07
C LEU A 155 -5.55 -0.43 -24.05
N LEU A 156 -5.44 -1.07 -25.22
CA LEU A 156 -5.17 -2.51 -25.31
C LEU A 156 -3.90 -2.92 -24.55
N ASP A 157 -2.85 -2.11 -24.63
CA ASP A 157 -1.60 -2.35 -23.90
C ASP A 157 -1.81 -2.21 -22.39
N THR A 158 -2.53 -1.17 -21.95
CA THR A 158 -2.83 -0.98 -20.53
C THR A 158 -3.71 -2.09 -20.01
N GLU A 159 -4.73 -2.50 -20.75
CA GLU A 159 -5.55 -3.66 -20.45
C GLU A 159 -4.68 -4.91 -20.38
N THR A 160 -3.76 -5.12 -21.31
CA THR A 160 -2.84 -6.26 -21.26
C THR A 160 -1.86 -6.17 -20.08
N HIS A 161 -1.47 -5.00 -19.57
CA HIS A 161 -0.53 -4.96 -18.43
C HIS A 161 -1.23 -4.91 -17.07
N VAL A 162 -2.45 -4.36 -17.03
CA VAL A 162 -3.33 -4.39 -15.87
C VAL A 162 -3.99 -5.77 -15.75
N PHE A 163 -4.21 -6.46 -16.86
CA PHE A 163 -4.88 -7.76 -16.94
C PHE A 163 -3.97 -8.91 -17.44
N ASN A 164 -2.64 -8.72 -17.60
CA ASN A 164 -1.70 -9.75 -18.14
C ASN A 164 -0.19 -9.53 -17.74
N ASP A 165 0.21 -10.03 -16.57
CA ASP A 165 1.21 -11.09 -16.31
C ASP A 165 2.70 -10.99 -16.73
N ALA A 166 3.12 -10.37 -17.83
CA ALA A 166 4.47 -10.60 -18.38
C ALA A 166 5.64 -10.10 -17.49
N ASN A 167 5.45 -8.95 -16.83
CA ASN A 167 6.44 -8.44 -15.85
C ASN A 167 6.49 -9.32 -14.60
N PHE A 168 5.34 -9.84 -14.18
CA PHE A 168 5.23 -10.76 -13.06
C PHE A 168 5.91 -12.09 -13.36
N VAL A 169 5.77 -12.61 -14.59
CA VAL A 169 6.48 -13.80 -15.09
C VAL A 169 7.99 -13.61 -15.00
N ASN A 170 8.53 -12.48 -15.46
CA ASN A 170 9.97 -12.20 -15.42
C ASN A 170 10.50 -12.03 -14.01
N THR A 171 9.78 -11.27 -13.17
CA THR A 171 10.09 -11.12 -11.74
C THR A 171 10.12 -12.49 -11.08
N TRP A 172 9.09 -13.31 -11.29
CA TRP A 172 9.00 -14.68 -10.80
C TRP A 172 10.18 -15.55 -11.22
N HIS A 173 10.56 -15.53 -12.49
CA HIS A 173 11.68 -16.34 -12.99
C HIS A 173 13.05 -15.94 -12.43
N ARG A 174 13.22 -14.71 -11.95
CA ARG A 174 14.47 -14.25 -11.31
C ARG A 174 14.56 -14.60 -9.83
N LEU A 175 13.44 -14.91 -9.19
CA LEU A 175 13.41 -15.31 -7.80
C LEU A 175 14.04 -16.69 -7.60
N LEU A 176 14.73 -16.86 -6.47
CA LEU A 176 15.22 -18.16 -6.04
C LEU A 176 14.03 -19.07 -5.67
N PRO A 177 14.19 -20.40 -5.72
CA PRO A 177 13.10 -21.32 -5.38
C PRO A 177 12.51 -21.09 -3.97
N ALA A 178 13.37 -20.79 -2.99
CA ALA A 178 12.93 -20.46 -1.63
C ALA A 178 12.11 -19.16 -1.57
N ASP A 179 12.44 -18.16 -2.39
CA ASP A 179 11.76 -16.86 -2.42
C ASP A 179 10.38 -17.00 -3.07
N ARG A 180 10.29 -17.82 -4.12
CA ARG A 180 9.03 -18.20 -4.78
C ARG A 180 8.07 -18.89 -3.83
N GLU A 181 8.57 -19.88 -3.08
CA GLU A 181 7.73 -20.63 -2.15
C GLU A 181 7.31 -19.77 -0.95
N LEU A 182 8.19 -18.87 -0.49
CA LEU A 182 7.84 -17.94 0.57
C LEU A 182 6.77 -16.92 0.12
N LEU A 183 6.86 -16.40 -1.11
CA LEU A 183 5.82 -15.55 -1.69
C LEU A 183 4.48 -16.29 -1.80
N ARG A 184 4.48 -17.56 -2.22
CA ARG A 184 3.28 -18.41 -2.25
C ARG A 184 2.64 -18.48 -0.87
N LEU A 185 3.41 -18.85 0.17
CA LEU A 185 2.93 -18.89 1.54
C LEU A 185 2.30 -17.57 2.01
N ILE A 186 2.95 -16.43 1.73
CA ILE A 186 2.46 -15.10 2.07
C ILE A 186 1.13 -14.82 1.38
N VAL A 187 1.05 -15.12 0.08
CA VAL A 187 -0.12 -14.86 -0.76
C VAL A 187 -1.30 -15.78 -0.41
N SER A 188 -1.05 -17.01 0.05
CA SER A 188 -2.07 -17.91 0.60
C SER A 188 -2.52 -17.54 2.02
N GLY A 189 -1.98 -16.45 2.61
CA GLY A 189 -2.37 -15.96 3.93
C GLY A 189 -1.71 -16.67 5.12
N VAL A 190 -0.60 -17.40 4.90
CA VAL A 190 0.14 -18.04 5.99
C VAL A 190 0.95 -17.00 6.75
N THR A 191 0.61 -16.80 8.03
CA THR A 191 1.29 -15.84 8.91
C THR A 191 2.47 -16.46 9.66
N ASP A 192 2.44 -17.77 9.97
CA ASP A 192 3.56 -18.44 10.64
C ASP A 192 4.58 -19.01 9.65
N LEU A 193 5.33 -18.10 9.02
CA LEU A 193 6.35 -18.41 8.01
C LEU A 193 7.59 -19.14 8.58
N PHE A 194 7.77 -19.15 9.91
CA PHE A 194 8.91 -19.75 10.59
C PHE A 194 8.59 -21.11 11.25
N SER A 195 7.31 -21.51 11.25
CA SER A 195 6.84 -22.79 11.74
C SER A 195 7.55 -23.98 11.09
N GLU A 196 7.52 -25.13 11.75
CA GLU A 196 8.00 -26.37 11.15
C GLU A 196 7.24 -26.77 9.87
N PRO A 197 5.90 -26.67 9.78
CA PRO A 197 5.17 -26.87 8.53
C PRO A 197 5.63 -25.97 7.39
N SER A 198 5.75 -24.66 7.61
CA SER A 198 6.22 -23.71 6.59
C SER A 198 7.65 -24.04 6.15
N ARG A 199 8.54 -24.37 7.10
CA ARG A 199 9.92 -24.76 6.79
C ARG A 199 10.04 -26.09 6.06
N ARG A 200 9.15 -27.06 6.30
CA ARG A 200 9.07 -28.29 5.48
C ARG A 200 8.60 -27.99 4.07
N ARG A 201 7.62 -27.10 3.89
CA ARG A 201 7.15 -26.69 2.57
C ARG A 201 8.24 -25.96 1.76
N LEU A 202 9.00 -25.07 2.40
CA LEU A 202 10.21 -24.50 1.79
C LEU A 202 11.29 -25.55 1.48
N GLY A 203 11.44 -26.57 2.33
CA GLY A 203 12.38 -27.68 2.11
C GLY A 203 12.03 -28.50 0.88
N ALA A 204 10.75 -28.88 0.75
CA ALA A 204 10.23 -29.61 -0.41
C ALA A 204 10.43 -28.81 -1.71
N ALA A 205 10.20 -27.50 -1.71
CA ALA A 205 10.44 -26.64 -2.88
C ALA A 205 11.93 -26.54 -3.28
N LEU A 206 12.85 -26.88 -2.37
CA LEU A 206 14.29 -26.96 -2.61
C LEU A 206 14.78 -28.38 -2.90
N GLY A 207 13.88 -29.38 -2.94
CA GLY A 207 14.21 -30.79 -3.15
C GLY A 207 14.78 -31.49 -1.91
N LEU A 208 14.43 -31.00 -0.72
CA LEU A 208 14.84 -31.59 0.57
C LEU A 208 13.65 -32.32 1.22
N ASP A 209 13.91 -33.46 1.86
CA ASP A 209 12.90 -34.24 2.59
C ASP A 209 12.64 -33.71 4.01
N GLU A 210 13.43 -32.73 4.47
CA GLU A 210 13.40 -32.19 5.82
C GLU A 210 13.12 -30.68 5.86
N ALA A 211 12.73 -30.19 7.05
CA ALA A 211 12.50 -28.77 7.27
C ALA A 211 13.79 -27.94 7.11
N VAL A 212 13.72 -26.83 6.37
CA VAL A 212 14.86 -25.91 6.27
C VAL A 212 15.19 -25.29 7.63
N ALA A 213 16.44 -24.84 7.79
CA ALA A 213 16.86 -24.06 8.93
C ALA A 213 16.11 -22.72 9.01
N LYS A 214 15.91 -22.20 10.23
CA LYS A 214 15.13 -20.97 10.48
C LYS A 214 15.68 -19.71 9.80
N ASN A 215 16.96 -19.72 9.42
CA ASN A 215 17.60 -18.62 8.70
C ASN A 215 17.17 -18.53 7.23
N VAL A 216 16.68 -19.62 6.62
CA VAL A 216 16.31 -19.64 5.21
C VAL A 216 15.08 -18.76 4.93
N PRO A 217 13.94 -18.92 5.64
CA PRO A 217 12.83 -17.97 5.51
C PRO A 217 13.23 -16.53 5.79
N GLN A 218 14.11 -16.29 6.78
CA GLN A 218 14.57 -14.94 7.13
C GLN A 218 15.36 -14.27 6.01
N GLN A 219 16.27 -15.01 5.36
CA GLN A 219 17.05 -14.48 4.24
C GLN A 219 16.20 -14.26 3.00
N SER A 220 15.24 -15.16 2.74
CA SER A 220 14.26 -15.00 1.67
C SER A 220 13.39 -13.76 1.87
N LEU A 221 12.87 -13.56 3.09
CA LEU A 221 12.13 -12.36 3.46
C LEU A 221 12.94 -11.09 3.24
N ARG A 222 14.19 -11.08 3.70
CA ARG A 222 15.09 -9.94 3.49
C ARG A 222 15.30 -9.65 2.00
N ARG A 223 15.56 -10.66 1.17
CA ARG A 223 15.73 -10.45 -0.29
C ARG A 223 14.46 -9.92 -0.95
N LEU A 224 13.29 -10.43 -0.56
CA LEU A 224 12.01 -9.98 -1.09
C LEU A 224 11.67 -8.54 -0.67
N GLN A 225 12.02 -8.16 0.55
CA GLN A 225 11.90 -6.78 1.03
C GLN A 225 12.92 -5.84 0.35
N ASP A 226 14.18 -6.27 0.22
CA ASP A 226 15.23 -5.52 -0.48
C ASP A 226 14.89 -5.32 -1.98
N ALA A 227 14.01 -6.16 -2.53
CA ALA A 227 13.50 -6.08 -3.91
C ALA A 227 12.14 -5.37 -4.04
N ASP A 228 11.61 -4.76 -2.97
CA ASP A 228 10.29 -4.09 -2.91
C ASP A 228 9.11 -4.98 -3.36
N LEU A 229 9.22 -6.30 -3.12
CA LEU A 229 8.14 -7.26 -3.45
C LEU A 229 7.25 -7.55 -2.25
N VAL A 230 7.79 -7.46 -1.03
CA VAL A 230 7.09 -7.77 0.22
C VAL A 230 7.28 -6.64 1.21
N LEU A 231 6.19 -6.24 1.87
CA LEU A 231 6.16 -5.31 2.98
C LEU A 231 5.87 -6.06 4.28
N ARG A 232 6.43 -5.56 5.39
CA ARG A 232 6.10 -6.04 6.73
C ARG A 232 5.04 -5.12 7.31
N MET A 233 3.87 -5.67 7.59
CA MET A 233 2.75 -4.94 8.19
C MET A 233 2.84 -4.96 9.72
N ASP A 234 3.20 -6.11 10.30
CA ASP A 234 3.41 -6.29 11.74
C ASP A 234 4.43 -7.43 12.01
N TYR A 235 4.64 -7.83 13.27
CA TYR A 235 5.46 -8.98 13.63
C TYR A 235 4.83 -10.28 13.10
N GLY A 236 5.42 -10.82 12.04
CA GLY A 236 4.95 -12.05 11.39
C GLY A 236 3.89 -11.83 10.32
N ASP A 237 3.35 -10.61 10.18
CA ASP A 237 2.43 -10.27 9.08
C ASP A 237 3.20 -9.59 7.93
N TYR A 238 3.16 -10.24 6.77
CA TYR A 238 3.84 -9.81 5.56
C TYR A 238 2.86 -9.83 4.40
N ARG A 239 3.00 -8.85 3.50
CA ARG A 239 2.13 -8.74 2.32
C ARG A 239 2.94 -8.42 1.08
N VAL A 240 2.47 -8.89 -0.06
CA VAL A 240 3.02 -8.48 -1.36
C VAL A 240 2.64 -7.02 -1.61
N GLN A 241 3.59 -6.22 -2.08
CA GLN A 241 3.41 -4.78 -2.22
C GLN A 241 2.53 -4.37 -3.39
N ASP A 242 2.67 -5.07 -4.53
CA ASP A 242 1.85 -4.85 -5.72
C ASP A 242 0.68 -5.83 -5.70
N ASP A 243 -0.53 -5.30 -5.49
CA ASP A 243 -1.75 -6.10 -5.46
C ASP A 243 -1.98 -6.88 -6.76
N ALA A 244 -1.61 -6.30 -7.91
CA ALA A 244 -1.71 -6.98 -9.20
C ALA A 244 -0.70 -8.14 -9.30
N PHE A 245 0.48 -8.01 -8.71
CA PHE A 245 1.45 -9.10 -8.61
C PHE A 245 0.98 -10.19 -7.62
N ALA A 246 0.39 -9.80 -6.50
CA ALA A 246 -0.16 -10.72 -5.51
C ALA A 246 -1.30 -11.56 -6.11
N GLU A 247 -2.20 -10.91 -6.86
CA GLU A 247 -3.31 -11.57 -7.56
C GLU A 247 -2.81 -12.50 -8.66
N TRP A 248 -1.81 -12.07 -9.42
CA TRP A 248 -1.13 -12.92 -10.40
C TRP A 248 -0.54 -14.20 -9.77
N LEU A 249 0.10 -14.10 -8.60
CA LEU A 249 0.65 -15.24 -7.88
C LEU A 249 -0.43 -16.23 -7.40
N ARG A 250 -1.59 -15.76 -6.93
CA ARG A 250 -2.72 -16.61 -6.52
C ARG A 250 -3.27 -17.43 -7.67
N ASN A 251 -3.43 -16.81 -8.84
CA ASN A 251 -4.06 -17.46 -9.99
C ASN A 251 -3.19 -18.59 -10.56
N ARG A 252 -1.85 -18.51 -10.41
CA ARG A 252 -0.93 -19.60 -10.78
C ARG A 252 -0.90 -20.79 -9.82
N GLU A 253 -1.25 -20.61 -8.53
CA GLU A 253 -1.40 -21.76 -7.60
C GLU A 253 -2.61 -22.65 -7.94
N LEU A 254 -3.52 -22.19 -8.81
CA LEU A 254 -4.69 -22.96 -9.25
C LEU A 254 -4.43 -23.78 -10.52
N GLU A 255 -3.28 -23.58 -11.18
CA GLU A 255 -2.89 -24.28 -12.43
C GLU A 255 -1.79 -25.34 -12.23
N ASP A 256 -1.04 -25.31 -11.13
CA ASP A 256 -0.09 -26.35 -10.67
C ASP A 256 -0.79 -27.38 -9.77
#